data_AF-A0A7W6SQH0-F1
#
_entry.id   AF-A0A7W6SQH0-F1
#
_cell.length_a   1.000
_cell.length_b   1.000
_cell.length_c   1.000
_cell.angle_alpha   90.00
_cell.angle_beta   90.00
_cell.angle_gamma   90.00
#
_symmetry.space_group_name_H-M   'P 1'
#
loop_
_entity.id
_entity.type
_entity.pdbx_description
1 polymer ?
#
loop_
_entity_poly.entity_id
_entity_poly.type
_entity_poly.pdbx_seq_one_letter_code
_entity_poly.pdbx_strand_id
1 'polypeptide(L)'
;MLAAMGVNVFVSSGDAVSNPNSDGQTPNGPLQAEYAASDTAVIGVGGTSLKLAPGNGAVAHEDGWPGSGGGDSIFFSRPAWQTGKGVPTGSKWSVPDVSAAADPNEGAFLVLHGQPTGIGGTSWAAPVWAGFCALINEARQEAGLPPLSYLNPLIYPLNGTGCFRDITAGSNGEFTATGGYDRVTGLGAPDIKQLIAALTRAPAQASVAA
;
A
#
# COMPACT_ATOMS: atom_id res chain seq x y z
N MET A 1 -1.41 -13.83 -14.40
CA MET A 1 -0.31 -14.06 -15.37
C MET A 1 0.89 -13.15 -15.08
N LEU A 2 0.73 -11.84 -14.87
CA LEU A 2 1.85 -10.92 -14.58
C LEU A 2 2.61 -11.25 -13.28
N ALA A 3 1.90 -11.47 -12.17
CA ALA A 3 2.53 -11.85 -10.90
C ALA A 3 3.37 -13.15 -11.00
N ALA A 4 2.92 -14.12 -11.79
CA ALA A 4 3.65 -15.37 -12.04
C ALA A 4 4.93 -15.17 -12.88
N MET A 5 5.01 -14.06 -13.62
CA MET A 5 6.20 -13.64 -14.37
C MET A 5 7.12 -12.70 -13.55
N GLY A 6 6.79 -12.44 -12.27
CA GLY A 6 7.53 -11.49 -11.43
C GLY A 6 7.24 -10.02 -11.75
N VAL A 7 6.17 -9.72 -12.47
CA VAL A 7 5.74 -8.34 -12.73
C VAL A 7 4.80 -7.91 -11.61
N ASN A 8 5.23 -6.92 -10.83
CA ASN A 8 4.43 -6.30 -9.77
C ASN A 8 3.53 -5.22 -10.36
N VAL A 9 2.23 -5.29 -10.05
CA VAL A 9 1.20 -4.35 -10.53
C VAL A 9 0.60 -3.64 -9.33
N PHE A 10 0.66 -2.31 -9.32
CA PHE A 10 0.14 -1.47 -8.26
C PHE A 10 -1.17 -0.83 -8.69
N VAL A 11 -2.20 -0.99 -7.89
CA VAL A 11 -3.56 -0.50 -8.20
C VAL A 11 -4.03 0.38 -7.06
N SER A 12 -4.50 1.58 -7.39
CA SER A 12 -5.15 2.50 -6.45
C SER A 12 -6.32 1.81 -5.75
N SER A 13 -6.38 1.89 -4.42
CA SER A 13 -7.46 1.22 -3.66
C SER A 13 -8.83 1.87 -3.81
N GLY A 14 -8.88 3.07 -4.38
CA GLY A 14 -10.09 3.85 -4.59
C GLY A 14 -10.05 5.17 -3.83
N ASP A 15 -10.90 6.10 -4.26
CA ASP A 15 -11.09 7.40 -3.60
C ASP A 15 -12.53 7.56 -3.07
N ALA A 16 -13.32 6.47 -3.13
CA ALA A 16 -14.70 6.37 -2.67
C ALA A 16 -14.82 5.66 -1.31
N VAL A 17 -13.79 5.82 -0.47
CA VAL A 17 -13.87 5.51 0.96
C VAL A 17 -14.09 3.99 1.20
N SER A 18 -14.90 3.59 2.20
CA SER A 18 -15.13 2.16 2.51
C SER A 18 -16.30 1.50 1.78
N ASN A 19 -17.07 2.28 1.02
CA ASN A 19 -18.34 1.84 0.43
C ASN A 19 -18.57 2.41 -0.98
N PRO A 20 -17.67 2.09 -1.93
CA PRO A 20 -17.79 2.51 -3.32
C PRO A 20 -19.09 1.98 -3.93
N ASN A 21 -19.81 2.84 -4.65
CA ASN A 21 -20.96 2.43 -5.45
C ASN A 21 -20.52 1.92 -6.84
N SER A 22 -21.47 1.76 -7.76
CA SER A 22 -21.17 1.28 -9.12
C SER A 22 -20.34 2.23 -10.00
N ASP A 23 -20.21 3.51 -9.64
CA ASP A 23 -19.37 4.47 -10.35
C ASP A 23 -17.92 4.52 -9.84
N GLY A 24 -17.63 3.88 -8.69
CA GLY A 24 -16.31 3.81 -8.06
C GLY A 24 -15.79 5.13 -7.50
N GLN A 25 -16.65 6.15 -7.39
CA GLN A 25 -16.30 7.51 -6.97
C GLN A 25 -17.19 8.00 -5.83
N THR A 26 -18.42 7.50 -5.72
CA THR A 26 -19.36 7.93 -4.69
C THR A 26 -19.46 6.92 -3.54
N PRO A 27 -19.28 7.34 -2.27
CA PRO A 27 -19.31 6.47 -1.10
C PRO A 27 -20.75 6.23 -0.59
N ASN A 28 -21.62 5.69 -1.44
CA ASN A 28 -23.00 5.35 -1.07
C ASN A 28 -23.41 3.91 -1.44
N GLY A 29 -22.43 3.07 -1.78
CA GLY A 29 -22.61 1.64 -1.99
C GLY A 29 -22.64 0.84 -0.69
N PRO A 30 -22.69 -0.50 -0.79
CA PRO A 30 -22.41 -1.38 0.34
C PRO A 30 -20.92 -1.34 0.71
N LEU A 31 -20.57 -1.73 1.94
CA LEU A 31 -19.18 -1.88 2.36
C LEU A 31 -18.48 -2.95 1.52
N GLN A 32 -17.42 -2.55 0.82
CA GLN A 32 -16.61 -3.44 -0.01
C GLN A 32 -15.32 -2.75 -0.45
N ALA A 33 -14.26 -3.52 -0.66
CA ALA A 33 -13.10 -3.04 -1.40
C ALA A 33 -13.41 -2.89 -2.89
N GLU A 34 -12.82 -1.89 -3.55
CA GLU A 34 -12.92 -1.74 -5.00
C GLU A 34 -12.19 -2.87 -5.75
N TYR A 35 -12.74 -3.19 -6.93
CA TYR A 35 -11.99 -3.92 -7.95
C TYR A 35 -11.38 -2.89 -8.91
N ALA A 36 -10.11 -2.97 -9.32
CA ALA A 36 -9.22 -4.14 -9.31
C ALA A 36 -8.25 -4.23 -8.12
N ALA A 37 -8.27 -3.29 -7.17
CA ALA A 37 -7.36 -3.33 -6.02
C ALA A 37 -7.54 -4.57 -5.14
N SER A 38 -8.74 -5.16 -5.16
CA SER A 38 -9.04 -6.43 -4.49
C SER A 38 -8.65 -7.70 -5.28
N ASP A 39 -8.03 -7.59 -6.46
CA ASP A 39 -7.46 -8.76 -7.14
C ASP A 39 -6.22 -9.27 -6.38
N THR A 40 -6.22 -10.55 -5.99
CA THR A 40 -5.13 -11.18 -5.22
C THR A 40 -3.79 -11.28 -5.97
N ALA A 41 -3.72 -10.88 -7.24
CA ALA A 41 -2.51 -10.83 -8.05
C ALA A 41 -1.94 -9.42 -8.23
N VAL A 42 -2.54 -8.39 -7.63
CA VAL A 42 -2.03 -7.02 -7.61
C VAL A 42 -1.59 -6.61 -6.21
N ILE A 43 -1.03 -5.41 -6.09
CA ILE A 43 -0.75 -4.74 -4.82
C ILE A 43 -1.71 -3.55 -4.72
N GLY A 44 -2.63 -3.60 -3.77
CA GLY A 44 -3.59 -2.52 -3.52
C GLY A 44 -2.95 -1.38 -2.74
N VAL A 45 -3.02 -0.16 -3.26
CA VAL A 45 -2.32 1.00 -2.69
C VAL A 45 -3.33 2.04 -2.18
N GLY A 46 -3.38 2.20 -0.86
CA GLY A 46 -4.19 3.19 -0.17
C GLY A 46 -3.52 4.53 0.02
N GLY A 47 -4.23 5.40 0.73
CA GLY A 47 -3.88 6.80 0.89
C GLY A 47 -3.65 7.24 2.33
N THR A 48 -2.71 8.16 2.49
CA THR A 48 -2.42 8.87 3.73
C THR A 48 -2.44 10.38 3.52
N SER A 49 -2.71 11.13 4.59
CA SER A 49 -2.50 12.56 4.69
C SER A 49 -1.12 12.77 5.32
N LEU A 50 -0.11 13.05 4.49
CA LEU A 50 1.29 13.18 4.90
C LEU A 50 1.69 14.66 4.98
N LYS A 51 2.10 15.08 6.16
CA LYS A 51 2.66 16.41 6.41
C LYS A 51 4.14 16.33 6.75
N LEU A 52 4.95 17.06 5.97
CA LEU A 52 6.38 17.17 6.20
C LEU A 52 6.74 18.41 7.04
N ALA A 53 7.74 18.28 7.90
CA ALA A 53 8.30 19.36 8.69
C ALA A 53 9.02 20.37 7.77
N PRO A 54 8.79 21.68 7.95
CA PRO A 54 9.51 22.70 7.20
C PRO A 54 11.03 22.59 7.42
N GLY A 55 11.81 22.77 6.35
CA GLY A 55 13.26 22.92 6.41
C GLY A 55 14.09 21.64 6.29
N ASN A 56 13.59 20.48 6.76
CA ASN A 56 14.31 19.20 6.64
C ASN A 56 13.52 18.10 5.92
N GLY A 57 12.23 18.30 5.64
CA GLY A 57 11.40 17.32 4.94
C GLY A 57 11.13 16.03 5.74
N ALA A 58 11.39 16.03 7.05
CA ALA A 58 11.05 14.89 7.91
C ALA A 58 9.53 14.75 8.02
N VAL A 59 9.04 13.53 8.25
CA VAL A 59 7.61 13.31 8.54
C VAL A 59 7.27 14.02 9.85
N ALA A 60 6.42 15.04 9.78
CA ALA A 60 5.89 15.72 10.96
C ALA A 60 4.64 14.99 11.49
N HIS A 61 3.81 14.52 10.56
CA HIS A 61 2.55 13.84 10.85
C HIS A 61 2.11 13.04 9.63
N GLU A 62 1.47 11.88 9.84
CA GLU A 62 0.92 11.05 8.77
C GLU A 62 -0.29 10.27 9.30
N ASP A 63 -1.48 10.56 8.77
CA ASP A 63 -2.75 9.93 9.14
C ASP A 63 -3.35 9.17 7.95
N GLY A 64 -4.30 8.27 8.22
CA GLY A 64 -5.12 7.65 7.17
C GLY A 64 -5.96 8.70 6.47
N TRP A 65 -5.82 8.80 5.14
CA TRP A 65 -6.55 9.81 4.36
C TRP A 65 -8.06 9.49 4.39
N PRO A 66 -8.95 10.44 4.74
CA PRO A 66 -10.39 10.17 4.80
C PRO A 66 -11.03 9.73 3.47
N GLY A 67 -10.41 10.05 2.33
CA GLY A 67 -10.84 9.58 1.02
C GLY A 67 -10.31 8.19 0.64
N SER A 68 -9.39 7.60 1.42
CA SER A 68 -8.71 6.36 1.07
C SER A 68 -9.70 5.21 0.89
N GLY A 69 -9.68 4.57 -0.28
CA GLY A 69 -10.40 3.35 -0.55
C GLY A 69 -9.89 2.20 0.31
N GLY A 70 -10.79 1.39 0.87
CA GLY A 70 -10.37 0.22 1.62
C GLY A 70 -11.49 -0.53 2.31
N GLY A 71 -11.29 -1.83 2.51
CA GLY A 71 -12.32 -2.73 2.99
C GLY A 71 -12.00 -4.20 2.70
N ASP A 72 -13.02 -5.05 2.84
CA ASP A 72 -12.91 -6.46 2.48
C ASP A 72 -13.47 -6.72 1.08
N SER A 73 -12.82 -7.59 0.32
CA SER A 73 -13.36 -8.11 -0.93
C SER A 73 -14.59 -8.98 -0.65
N ILE A 74 -15.65 -8.76 -1.43
CA ILE A 74 -16.82 -9.64 -1.40
C ILE A 74 -16.62 -10.92 -2.24
N PHE A 75 -15.67 -10.90 -3.18
CA PHE A 75 -15.40 -12.01 -4.11
C PHE A 75 -14.24 -12.89 -3.66
N PHE A 76 -13.08 -12.29 -3.40
CA PHE A 76 -11.84 -13.03 -3.23
C PHE A 76 -11.65 -13.51 -1.79
N SER A 77 -11.20 -14.75 -1.67
CA SER A 77 -10.75 -15.29 -0.39
C SER A 77 -9.36 -14.77 -0.07
N ARG A 78 -9.08 -14.65 1.22
CA ARG A 78 -7.80 -14.21 1.73
C ARG A 78 -6.68 -15.16 1.30
N PRO A 79 -5.64 -14.67 0.61
CA PRO A 79 -4.44 -15.44 0.37
C PRO A 79 -3.71 -15.78 1.67
N ALA A 80 -3.06 -16.94 1.73
CA ALA A 80 -2.39 -17.44 2.93
C ALA A 80 -1.28 -16.52 3.47
N TRP A 81 -0.74 -15.63 2.63
CA TRP A 81 0.27 -14.67 3.04
C TRP A 81 -0.30 -13.42 3.73
N GLN A 82 -1.61 -13.14 3.63
CA GLN A 82 -2.24 -12.00 4.32
C GLN A 82 -2.42 -12.33 5.79
N THR A 83 -1.34 -12.17 6.55
CA THR A 83 -1.29 -12.50 7.97
C THR A 83 -0.44 -11.46 8.70
N GLY A 84 -0.55 -11.42 10.02
CA GLY A 84 0.19 -10.48 10.86
C GLY A 84 -0.71 -9.69 11.79
N LYS A 85 -0.09 -8.81 12.58
CA LYS A 85 -0.80 -7.95 13.53
C LYS A 85 -1.82 -7.08 12.79
N GLY A 86 -3.03 -6.95 13.34
CA GLY A 86 -4.09 -6.08 12.80
C GLY A 86 -4.90 -6.69 11.63
N VAL A 87 -4.39 -7.75 10.97
CA VAL A 87 -5.14 -8.41 9.89
C VAL A 87 -6.47 -8.96 10.45
N PRO A 88 -7.63 -8.56 9.91
CA PRO A 88 -8.92 -8.88 10.49
C PRO A 88 -9.19 -10.38 10.53
N THR A 89 -9.91 -10.85 11.56
CA THR A 89 -10.42 -12.23 11.57
C THR A 89 -11.38 -12.47 10.40
N GLY A 90 -11.39 -13.69 9.85
CA GLY A 90 -12.26 -14.06 8.73
C GLY A 90 -11.48 -14.68 7.57
N SER A 91 -12.13 -14.81 6.42
CA SER A 91 -11.57 -15.46 5.23
C SER A 91 -11.56 -14.58 3.99
N LYS A 92 -11.96 -13.31 4.09
CA LYS A 92 -12.04 -12.39 2.96
C LYS A 92 -10.75 -11.60 2.83
N TRP A 93 -10.32 -11.42 1.58
CA TRP A 93 -9.17 -10.58 1.24
C TRP A 93 -9.44 -9.13 1.66
N SER A 94 -8.48 -8.48 2.33
CA SER A 94 -8.62 -7.09 2.78
C SER A 94 -7.70 -6.15 1.97
N VAL A 95 -8.14 -4.92 1.72
CA VAL A 95 -7.45 -3.86 0.95
C VAL A 95 -7.43 -2.59 1.81
N PRO A 96 -6.38 -1.75 1.71
CA PRO A 96 -5.19 -1.88 0.85
C PRO A 96 -4.13 -2.83 1.42
N ASP A 97 -3.09 -3.09 0.64
CA ASP A 97 -1.86 -3.77 1.09
C ASP A 97 -0.92 -2.81 1.81
N VAL A 98 -0.75 -1.63 1.23
CA VAL A 98 0.21 -0.59 1.62
C VAL A 98 -0.39 0.78 1.32
N SER A 99 0.20 1.85 1.84
CA SER A 99 -0.24 3.21 1.54
C SER A 99 0.90 4.15 1.17
N ALA A 100 0.57 5.27 0.55
CA ALA A 100 1.46 6.41 0.39
C ALA A 100 0.64 7.72 0.47
N ALA A 101 1.31 8.87 0.40
CA ALA A 101 0.64 10.17 0.40
C ALA A 101 -0.39 10.26 -0.73
N ALA A 102 -1.62 10.66 -0.39
CA ALA A 102 -2.75 10.71 -1.31
C ALA A 102 -3.72 11.87 -1.06
N ASP A 103 -3.72 12.50 0.12
CA ASP A 103 -4.65 13.60 0.40
C ASP A 103 -4.39 14.80 -0.54
N PRO A 104 -5.36 15.26 -1.35
CA PRO A 104 -5.18 16.42 -2.22
C PRO A 104 -4.84 17.72 -1.48
N ASN A 105 -5.20 17.85 -0.19
CA ASN A 105 -4.89 19.03 0.63
C ASN A 105 -3.44 19.07 1.10
N GLU A 106 -2.80 17.89 1.19
CA GLU A 106 -1.38 17.71 1.53
C GLU A 106 -0.62 17.07 0.35
N GLY A 107 -1.19 17.23 -0.85
CA GLY A 107 -0.96 16.38 -1.98
C GLY A 107 0.26 16.75 -2.81
N ALA A 108 0.44 16.01 -3.89
CA ALA A 108 1.53 16.24 -4.81
C ALA A 108 1.26 17.42 -5.74
N PHE A 109 2.35 17.99 -6.21
CA PHE A 109 2.34 19.01 -7.23
C PHE A 109 2.49 18.37 -8.61
N LEU A 110 1.55 18.65 -9.51
CA LEU A 110 1.63 18.30 -10.92
C LEU A 110 1.56 19.57 -11.78
N VAL A 111 2.14 19.52 -12.97
CA VAL A 111 1.90 20.53 -14.01
C VAL A 111 0.88 19.96 -14.99
N LEU A 112 -0.35 20.49 -14.97
CA LEU A 112 -1.42 20.10 -15.90
C LEU A 112 -1.70 21.27 -16.85
N HIS A 113 -1.65 21.01 -18.16
CA HIS A 113 -1.79 22.05 -19.19
C HIS A 113 -0.88 23.27 -18.97
N GLY A 114 0.35 23.03 -18.48
CA GLY A 114 1.32 24.07 -18.17
C GLY A 114 1.07 24.83 -16.86
N GLN A 115 0.07 24.43 -16.06
CA GLN A 115 -0.27 25.09 -14.80
C GLN A 115 0.04 24.22 -13.57
N PRO A 116 0.69 24.80 -12.54
CA PRO A 116 0.74 24.25 -11.19
C PRO A 116 -0.62 23.77 -10.67
N THR A 117 -0.75 22.49 -10.36
CA THR A 117 -1.99 21.89 -9.86
C THR A 117 -1.68 20.98 -8.68
N GLY A 118 -2.33 21.21 -7.54
CA GLY A 118 -2.34 20.27 -6.43
C GLY A 118 -3.22 19.08 -6.76
N ILE A 119 -2.66 17.87 -6.64
CA ILE A 119 -3.36 16.61 -6.91
C ILE A 119 -3.19 15.65 -5.73
N GLY A 120 -4.07 14.67 -5.65
CA GLY A 120 -3.97 13.58 -4.71
C GLY A 120 -4.66 12.34 -5.26
N GLY A 121 -5.41 11.66 -4.42
CA GLY A 121 -6.01 10.37 -4.72
C GLY A 121 -5.04 9.23 -4.52
N THR A 122 -5.57 8.05 -4.27
CA THR A 122 -4.82 6.79 -4.35
C THR A 122 -4.26 6.56 -5.77
N SER A 123 -4.85 7.24 -6.76
CA SER A 123 -4.31 7.41 -8.12
C SER A 123 -2.89 7.99 -8.15
N TRP A 124 -2.52 8.84 -7.20
CA TRP A 124 -1.15 9.32 -7.02
C TRP A 124 -0.29 8.33 -6.21
N ALA A 125 -0.86 7.70 -5.20
CA ALA A 125 -0.14 6.75 -4.35
C ALA A 125 0.35 5.51 -5.11
N ALA A 126 -0.45 4.97 -6.03
CA ALA A 126 -0.11 3.77 -6.81
C ALA A 126 1.17 3.91 -7.67
N PRO A 127 1.35 4.95 -8.52
CA PRO A 127 2.58 5.12 -9.27
C PRO A 127 3.78 5.48 -8.38
N VAL A 128 3.57 6.12 -7.23
CA VAL A 128 4.64 6.33 -6.24
C VAL A 128 5.18 4.99 -5.74
N TRP A 129 4.30 4.04 -5.41
CA TRP A 129 4.69 2.68 -5.03
C TRP A 129 5.37 1.89 -6.15
N ALA A 130 4.95 2.10 -7.41
CA ALA A 130 5.66 1.53 -8.55
C ALA A 130 7.11 2.05 -8.64
N GLY A 131 7.32 3.36 -8.41
CA GLY A 131 8.66 3.96 -8.32
C GLY A 131 9.49 3.39 -7.18
N PHE A 132 8.90 3.21 -5.99
CA PHE A 132 9.55 2.54 -4.87
C PHE A 132 9.98 1.11 -5.18
N CYS A 133 9.12 0.33 -5.84
CA CYS A 133 9.47 -1.01 -6.29
C CYS A 133 10.62 -1.00 -7.31
N ALA A 134 10.68 0.00 -8.18
CA ALA A 134 11.78 0.16 -9.13
C ALA A 134 13.12 0.43 -8.41
N LEU A 135 13.14 1.29 -7.40
CA LEU A 135 14.34 1.55 -6.58
C LEU A 135 14.80 0.29 -5.82
N ILE A 136 13.87 -0.52 -5.32
CA ILE A 136 14.23 -1.80 -4.68
C ILE A 136 14.83 -2.76 -5.70
N ASN A 137 14.27 -2.84 -6.92
CA ASN A 137 14.81 -3.68 -7.98
C ASN A 137 16.18 -3.22 -8.47
N GLU A 138 16.44 -1.91 -8.53
CA GLU A 138 17.75 -1.34 -8.82
C GLU A 138 18.77 -1.78 -7.76
N ALA A 139 18.46 -1.59 -6.47
CA ALA A 139 19.36 -2.03 -5.39
C ALA A 139 19.60 -3.55 -5.39
N ARG A 140 18.59 -4.36 -5.76
CA ARG A 140 18.76 -5.81 -5.93
C ARG A 140 19.68 -6.14 -7.10
N GLN A 141 19.54 -5.44 -8.22
CA GLN A 141 20.42 -5.61 -9.39
C GLN A 141 21.88 -5.27 -9.03
N GLU A 142 22.12 -4.17 -8.32
CA GLU A 142 23.46 -3.81 -7.82
C GLU A 142 24.05 -4.87 -6.89
N ALA A 143 23.20 -5.55 -6.11
CA ALA A 143 23.58 -6.67 -5.26
C ALA A 143 23.70 -8.02 -6.00
N GLY A 144 23.53 -8.06 -7.33
CA GLY A 144 23.59 -9.29 -8.13
C GLY A 144 22.39 -10.24 -7.91
N LEU A 145 21.27 -9.72 -7.41
CA LEU A 145 20.04 -10.48 -7.17
C LEU A 145 19.04 -10.28 -8.33
N PRO A 146 18.14 -11.26 -8.59
CA PRO A 146 17.06 -11.08 -9.55
C PRO A 146 16.09 -9.97 -9.08
N PRO A 147 15.28 -9.39 -9.97
CA PRO A 147 14.20 -8.49 -9.55
C PRO A 147 13.25 -9.20 -8.58
N LEU A 148 12.50 -8.42 -7.81
CA LEU A 148 11.48 -8.93 -6.91
C LEU A 148 10.49 -9.81 -7.67
N SER A 149 10.15 -10.95 -7.07
CA SER A 149 8.96 -11.70 -7.45
C SER A 149 7.70 -10.95 -6.98
N TYR A 150 6.55 -11.63 -6.92
CA TYR A 150 5.33 -11.02 -6.41
C TYR A 150 5.53 -10.48 -4.97
N LEU A 151 5.30 -9.18 -4.80
CA LEU A 151 5.72 -8.41 -3.64
C LEU A 151 4.97 -8.76 -2.35
N ASN A 152 3.64 -8.96 -2.44
CA ASN A 152 2.80 -9.14 -1.26
C ASN A 152 3.30 -10.26 -0.31
N PRO A 153 3.59 -11.49 -0.76
CA PRO A 153 4.18 -12.53 0.09
C PRO A 153 5.49 -12.13 0.80
N LEU A 154 6.25 -11.19 0.25
CA LEU A 154 7.53 -10.74 0.79
C LEU A 154 7.38 -9.65 1.86
N ILE A 155 6.31 -8.84 1.79
CA ILE A 155 6.14 -7.67 2.66
C ILE A 155 5.25 -7.91 3.88
N TYR A 156 4.28 -8.82 3.80
CA TYR A 156 3.43 -9.14 4.96
C TYR A 156 4.21 -9.68 6.17
N PRO A 157 5.26 -10.51 6.01
CA PRO A 157 6.13 -10.88 7.13
C PRO A 157 6.88 -9.70 7.78
N LEU A 158 6.94 -8.54 7.12
CA LEU A 158 7.59 -7.33 7.62
C LEU A 158 6.62 -6.41 8.39
N ASN A 159 5.35 -6.80 8.54
CA ASN A 159 4.36 -6.09 9.34
C ASN A 159 4.85 -5.89 10.80
N GLY A 160 4.79 -4.66 11.30
CA GLY A 160 5.27 -4.30 12.63
C GLY A 160 6.78 -4.19 12.77
N THR A 161 7.53 -4.33 11.66
CA THR A 161 8.96 -3.98 11.61
C THR A 161 9.13 -2.51 11.22
N GLY A 162 10.37 -2.00 11.27
CA GLY A 162 10.69 -0.65 10.78
C GLY A 162 10.62 -0.48 9.26
N CYS A 163 10.16 -1.47 8.49
CA CYS A 163 9.99 -1.36 7.03
C CYS A 163 8.78 -0.51 6.65
N PHE A 164 7.84 -0.33 7.58
CA PHE A 164 6.64 0.47 7.40
C PHE A 164 6.47 1.44 8.57
N ARG A 165 6.09 2.68 8.25
CA ARG A 165 5.50 3.60 9.20
C ARG A 165 4.03 3.19 9.37
N ASP A 166 3.74 2.62 10.53
CA ASP A 166 2.41 2.20 10.97
C ASP A 166 1.53 3.44 11.19
N ILE A 167 0.41 3.53 10.47
CA ILE A 167 -0.50 4.67 10.52
C ILE A 167 -1.65 4.30 11.45
N THR A 168 -1.81 5.04 12.55
CA THR A 168 -2.65 4.59 13.67
C THR A 168 -3.82 5.52 13.98
N ALA A 169 -4.01 6.54 13.16
CA ALA A 169 -5.09 7.51 13.27
C ALA A 169 -5.66 7.85 11.88
N GLY A 170 -6.88 8.37 11.86
CA GLY A 170 -7.67 8.59 10.65
C GLY A 170 -8.66 7.45 10.38
N SER A 171 -9.59 7.69 9.45
CA SER A 171 -10.66 6.75 9.11
C SER A 171 -11.13 6.96 7.69
N ASN A 172 -11.53 5.90 7.00
CA ASN A 172 -12.21 5.97 5.70
C ASN A 172 -13.72 5.70 5.85
N GLY A 173 -14.38 6.47 6.71
CA GLY A 173 -15.80 6.27 7.03
C GLY A 173 -15.97 5.15 8.04
N GLU A 174 -16.17 3.91 7.59
CA GLU A 174 -16.44 2.76 8.46
C GLU A 174 -15.21 2.23 9.18
N PHE A 175 -14.04 2.18 8.51
CA PHE A 175 -12.83 1.64 9.11
C PHE A 175 -11.96 2.76 9.68
N THR A 176 -11.34 2.47 10.83
CA THR A 176 -10.40 3.34 11.52
C THR A 176 -9.00 2.75 11.42
N ALA A 177 -8.00 3.60 11.20
CA ALA A 177 -6.60 3.19 11.20
C ALA A 177 -6.17 2.76 12.62
N THR A 178 -5.39 1.69 12.74
CA THR A 178 -5.02 1.11 14.04
C THR A 178 -3.63 0.50 13.98
N GLY A 179 -3.01 0.22 15.13
CA GLY A 179 -1.67 -0.36 15.14
C GLY A 179 -1.57 -1.73 14.45
N GLY A 180 -0.73 -1.82 13.42
CA GLY A 180 -0.54 -2.99 12.57
C GLY A 180 -1.25 -2.82 11.23
N TYR A 181 -1.68 -3.92 10.63
CA TYR A 181 -2.48 -3.85 9.42
C TYR A 181 -3.86 -3.26 9.72
N ASP A 182 -4.35 -2.37 8.86
CA ASP A 182 -5.75 -1.93 8.86
C ASP A 182 -6.32 -1.74 7.45
N ARG A 183 -7.64 -1.55 7.36
CA ARG A 183 -8.37 -1.39 6.08
C ARG A 183 -8.39 0.04 5.56
N VAL A 184 -7.59 0.95 6.14
CA VAL A 184 -7.44 2.33 5.67
C VAL A 184 -6.11 2.49 4.94
N THR A 185 -5.04 1.93 5.52
CA THR A 185 -3.65 2.14 5.10
C THR A 185 -2.86 0.84 4.92
N GLY A 186 -3.44 -0.32 5.21
CA GLY A 186 -2.80 -1.62 5.01
C GLY A 186 -1.66 -1.80 6.00
N LEU A 187 -0.48 -2.20 5.51
CA LEU A 187 0.75 -2.25 6.30
C LEU A 187 1.32 -0.86 6.66
N GLY A 188 0.75 0.21 6.08
CA GLY A 188 1.19 1.59 6.26
C GLY A 188 2.10 2.10 5.15
N ALA A 189 2.77 3.22 5.41
CA ALA A 189 3.63 3.91 4.46
C ALA A 189 5.07 3.37 4.50
N PRO A 190 5.76 3.24 3.35
CA PRO A 190 7.06 2.55 3.32
C PRO A 190 8.19 3.39 3.94
N ASP A 191 9.09 2.73 4.66
CA ASP A 191 10.47 3.19 4.82
C ASP A 191 11.33 2.50 3.75
N ILE A 192 11.65 3.23 2.69
CA ILE A 192 12.34 2.67 1.52
C ILE A 192 13.74 2.18 1.83
N LYS A 193 14.45 2.84 2.75
CA LYS A 193 15.78 2.40 3.16
C LYS A 193 15.71 1.04 3.85
N GLN A 194 14.75 0.89 4.76
CA GLN A 194 14.55 -0.35 5.52
C GLN A 194 14.02 -1.48 4.62
N LEU A 195 13.10 -1.17 3.69
CA LEU A 195 12.61 -2.13 2.70
C LEU A 195 13.72 -2.61 1.77
N ILE A 196 14.57 -1.71 1.24
CA ILE A 196 15.73 -2.10 0.46
C ILE A 196 16.62 -3.03 1.29
N ALA A 197 16.95 -2.65 2.53
CA ALA A 197 17.80 -3.46 3.40
C ALA A 197 17.20 -4.84 3.74
N ALA A 198 15.87 -4.95 3.86
CA ALA A 198 15.17 -6.21 4.11
C ALA A 198 15.09 -7.09 2.84
N LEU A 199 14.81 -6.48 1.69
CA LEU A 199 14.56 -7.15 0.42
C LEU A 199 15.80 -7.32 -0.45
N THR A 200 16.98 -6.89 -0.01
CA THR A 200 18.28 -7.16 -0.65
C THR A 200 19.12 -8.17 0.12
N ARG A 201 18.62 -8.71 1.23
CA ARG A 201 19.25 -9.85 1.89
C ARG A 201 18.97 -11.11 1.07
N ALA A 202 20.03 -11.86 0.73
CA ALA A 202 19.85 -13.21 0.22
C ALA A 202 19.04 -14.02 1.24
N PRO A 203 18.10 -14.89 0.81
CA PRO A 203 17.48 -15.83 1.74
C PRO A 203 18.60 -16.59 2.44
N ALA A 204 18.56 -16.65 3.78
CA ALA A 204 19.47 -17.51 4.52
C ALA A 204 19.42 -18.89 3.88
N GLN A 205 20.57 -19.43 3.44
CA GLN A 205 20.63 -20.80 2.96
C GLN A 205 19.95 -21.67 4.00
N ALA A 206 18.81 -22.26 3.64
CA ALA A 206 18.17 -23.25 4.48
C ALA A 206 19.22 -24.35 4.66
N SER A 207 19.76 -24.48 5.87
CA SER A 207 20.65 -25.58 6.20
C SER A 207 19.83 -26.85 6.02
N VAL A 208 20.08 -27.56 4.92
CA VAL A 208 19.61 -28.93 4.77
C VAL A 208 20.44 -29.74 5.75
N ALA A 209 19.90 -29.97 6.94
CA ALA A 209 20.42 -30.99 7.82
C ALA A 209 20.17 -32.34 7.15
N ALA A 210 21.25 -33.04 6.83
CA ALA A 210 21.26 -34.42 6.37
C ALA A 210 20.87 -35.38 7.50
#